data_AF-A0A327Z5I7-F1
#
_entry.id   AF-A0A327Z5I7-F1
#
_cell.length_a   1.000
_cell.length_b   1.000
_cell.length_c   1.000
_cell.angle_alpha   90.00
_cell.angle_beta   90.00
_cell.angle_gamma   90.00
#
_symmetry.space_group_name_H-M   'P 1'
#
loop_
_entity.id
_entity.type
_entity.pdbx_description
1 polymer ?
#
loop_
_entity_poly.entity_id
_entity_poly.type
_entity_poly.pdbx_seq_one_letter_code
_entity_poly.pdbx_strand_id
1 'polypeptide(L)'
;MSVLTRPAVLLAAASVAAGLLVAPGAAYAADTTTTLTAAQMAAELKAIASKSATAGAQGWKTTSDYRFTFSSTSTVIDGDGTTTADLVHGLYSDRFSATGLGTANVFAADHKGIYDEVQESTERKALKMMGKSAVKYQFAADTSFDLDEYIEESAPSPVALTTGFDGGGTKVTHDDGSADITATDEDNTNIVLHVGTTGVLTGADLAVKDGSVTLDMTFAYGPQTVTLPSVAETITPAALAKGVAYIEMPASVKMLANSAAADTRSGAKGKTVKVANLRKAARTEVTAWNKSSPVKVTVKNVTGGVKISATNPWTKATVTYTVKASGKKVNVKKA
;
A
#
# COMPACT_ATOMS: atom_id res chain seq x y z
N MET A 1 6.56 -35.13 58.36
CA MET A 1 6.58 -36.58 58.60
C MET A 1 5.84 -37.27 57.46
N SER A 2 6.48 -38.28 56.87
CA SER A 2 6.02 -39.37 55.97
C SER A 2 4.87 -39.12 54.98
N VAL A 3 5.06 -39.10 53.65
CA VAL A 3 5.51 -40.17 52.69
C VAL A 3 4.32 -40.89 52.03
N LEU A 4 4.17 -40.63 50.72
CA LEU A 4 3.87 -41.50 49.55
C LEU A 4 2.86 -42.66 49.67
N THR A 5 2.04 -42.83 48.61
CA THR A 5 2.16 -43.97 47.67
C THR A 5 1.45 -43.72 46.32
N ARG A 6 2.26 -43.66 45.25
CA ARG A 6 1.90 -44.00 43.86
C ARG A 6 2.09 -45.53 43.69
N PRO A 7 1.31 -46.25 42.86
CA PRO A 7 1.67 -47.60 42.46
C PRO A 7 2.73 -47.59 41.35
N ALA A 8 3.75 -48.42 41.55
CA ALA A 8 4.75 -48.81 40.58
C ALA A 8 4.34 -50.12 39.89
N VAL A 9 4.74 -50.30 38.62
CA VAL A 9 5.16 -51.58 38.02
C VAL A 9 6.28 -51.23 37.01
N LEU A 10 7.55 -51.30 37.41
CA LEU A 10 8.53 -52.40 37.18
C LEU A 10 8.72 -52.78 35.70
N LEU A 11 9.86 -52.42 35.08
CA LEU A 11 11.20 -53.05 35.08
C LEU A 11 11.32 -54.24 34.11
N ALA A 12 12.15 -54.06 33.09
CA ALA A 12 13.02 -55.11 32.57
C ALA A 12 14.39 -54.49 32.31
N ALA A 13 15.34 -54.80 33.19
CA ALA A 13 16.76 -54.56 33.01
C ALA A 13 17.44 -55.90 32.72
N ALA A 14 18.30 -55.96 31.72
CA ALA A 14 19.41 -56.91 31.68
C ALA A 14 20.58 -56.29 30.88
N SER A 15 21.71 -56.25 31.56
CA SER A 15 22.97 -55.54 31.28
C SER A 15 24.07 -56.50 30.80
N VAL A 16 25.03 -56.04 29.96
CA VAL A 16 26.46 -56.43 30.05
C VAL A 16 27.37 -55.27 29.57
N ALA A 17 28.41 -55.03 30.38
CA ALA A 17 29.61 -54.17 30.30
C ALA A 17 30.31 -54.07 28.91
N ALA A 18 31.12 -53.06 28.57
CA ALA A 18 32.26 -52.49 29.29
C ALA A 18 32.65 -51.08 28.79
N GLY A 19 33.41 -50.36 29.62
CA GLY A 19 33.50 -48.89 29.62
C GLY A 19 34.31 -48.23 28.51
N LEU A 20 33.89 -47.00 28.21
CA LEU A 20 34.71 -45.86 27.82
C LEU A 20 34.06 -44.63 28.47
N LEU A 21 34.86 -43.66 28.91
CA LEU A 21 34.41 -42.40 29.52
C LEU A 21 33.29 -41.74 28.70
N VAL A 22 32.04 -41.94 29.11
CA VAL A 22 30.92 -41.13 28.65
C VAL A 22 31.00 -39.86 29.49
N ALA A 23 31.68 -38.84 28.95
CA ALA A 23 31.32 -37.47 29.29
C ALA A 23 29.78 -37.40 29.25
N PRO A 24 29.08 -36.72 30.19
CA PRO A 24 27.65 -36.53 30.05
C PRO A 24 27.47 -35.81 28.72
N GLY A 25 27.15 -36.57 27.67
CA GLY A 25 26.70 -36.01 26.42
C GLY A 25 25.51 -35.19 26.86
N ALA A 26 25.58 -33.87 26.65
CA ALA A 26 24.39 -33.06 26.68
C ALA A 26 23.40 -33.82 25.79
N ALA A 27 22.42 -34.48 26.42
CA ALA A 27 21.27 -34.96 25.70
C ALA A 27 20.62 -33.67 25.24
N TYR A 28 21.00 -33.22 24.05
CA TYR A 28 20.26 -32.19 23.32
C TYR A 28 18.82 -32.66 23.42
N ALA A 29 18.00 -31.88 24.11
CA ALA A 29 16.59 -32.21 24.11
C ALA A 29 16.17 -32.07 22.64
N ALA A 30 15.42 -33.06 22.17
CA ALA A 30 14.96 -32.99 20.80
C ALA A 30 13.78 -32.01 20.79
N ASP A 31 13.70 -31.20 19.73
CA ASP A 31 12.52 -30.43 19.42
C ASP A 31 11.27 -31.30 19.61
N THR A 32 10.29 -30.77 20.35
CA THR A 32 9.06 -31.50 20.65
C THR A 32 7.93 -31.04 19.73
N THR A 33 7.56 -31.90 18.79
CA THR A 33 6.44 -31.66 17.87
C THR A 33 5.12 -32.16 18.46
N THR A 34 4.12 -31.28 18.53
CA THR A 34 2.76 -31.55 18.99
C THR A 34 1.75 -31.21 17.91
N THR A 35 0.87 -32.14 17.55
CA THR A 35 -0.29 -31.85 16.69
C THR A 35 -1.38 -31.19 17.50
N LEU A 36 -1.90 -30.06 17.00
CA LEU A 36 -2.96 -29.28 17.63
C LEU A 36 -4.27 -29.49 16.87
N THR A 37 -5.35 -29.76 17.61
CA THR A 37 -6.72 -29.61 17.09
C THR A 37 -7.03 -28.13 16.82
N ALA A 38 -8.07 -27.84 16.03
CA ALA A 38 -8.48 -26.46 15.75
C ALA A 38 -8.73 -25.63 17.04
N ALA A 39 -9.39 -26.22 18.04
CA ALA A 39 -9.63 -25.54 19.31
C ALA A 39 -8.34 -25.25 20.10
N GLN A 40 -7.38 -26.18 20.06
CA GLN A 40 -6.07 -25.97 20.70
C GLN A 40 -5.25 -24.93 19.95
N MET A 41 -5.29 -24.94 18.63
CA MET A 41 -4.63 -23.95 17.77
C MET A 41 -5.17 -22.54 18.04
N ALA A 42 -6.49 -22.37 18.03
CA ALA A 42 -7.13 -21.08 18.33
C ALA A 42 -6.77 -20.57 19.73
N ALA A 43 -6.70 -21.46 20.73
CA ALA A 43 -6.29 -21.09 22.09
C ALA A 43 -4.83 -20.65 22.16
N GLU A 44 -3.93 -21.37 21.46
CA GLU A 44 -2.50 -21.06 21.39
C GLU A 44 -2.27 -19.70 20.71
N LEU A 45 -2.88 -19.50 19.54
CA LEU A 45 -2.80 -18.26 18.78
C LEU A 45 -3.35 -17.07 19.57
N LYS A 46 -4.49 -17.23 20.27
CA LYS A 46 -5.04 -16.19 21.13
C LYS A 46 -4.08 -15.80 22.26
N ALA A 47 -3.37 -16.78 22.84
CA ALA A 47 -2.39 -16.50 23.88
C ALA A 47 -1.18 -15.72 23.32
N ILE A 48 -0.70 -16.09 22.12
CA ILE A 48 0.37 -15.37 21.41
C ILE A 48 -0.10 -13.95 21.09
N ALA A 49 -1.28 -13.79 20.49
CA ALA A 49 -1.89 -12.50 20.16
C ALA A 49 -1.91 -11.55 21.37
N SER A 50 -2.38 -12.05 22.52
CA SER A 50 -2.47 -11.26 23.76
C SER A 50 -1.10 -10.82 24.27
N LYS A 51 -0.08 -11.69 24.20
CA LYS A 51 1.28 -11.37 24.60
C LYS A 51 1.94 -10.39 23.65
N SER A 52 1.78 -10.59 22.34
CA SER A 52 2.29 -9.67 21.30
C SER A 52 1.63 -8.30 21.39
N ALA A 53 0.32 -8.23 21.63
CA ALA A 53 -0.38 -6.96 21.88
C ALA A 53 0.19 -6.22 23.09
N THR A 54 0.48 -6.95 24.18
CA THR A 54 1.09 -6.34 25.38
C THR A 54 2.50 -5.85 25.10
N ALA A 55 3.32 -6.62 24.39
CA ALA A 55 4.68 -6.23 24.01
C ALA A 55 4.70 -5.04 23.04
N GLY A 56 3.72 -4.98 22.14
CA GLY A 56 3.56 -3.95 21.12
C GLY A 56 2.79 -2.71 21.56
N ALA A 57 2.38 -2.61 22.83
CA ALA A 57 1.54 -1.50 23.31
C ALA A 57 2.16 -0.11 23.13
N GLN A 58 3.49 0.00 23.08
CA GLN A 58 4.20 1.25 22.79
C GLN A 58 4.61 1.40 21.32
N GLY A 59 4.39 0.37 20.53
CA GLY A 59 4.84 0.28 19.15
C GLY A 59 5.54 -1.03 18.83
N TRP A 60 5.67 -1.26 17.54
CA TRP A 60 6.34 -2.40 16.96
C TRP A 60 6.86 -2.05 15.56
N LYS A 61 7.85 -2.82 15.12
CA LYS A 61 8.40 -2.74 13.78
C LYS A 61 8.44 -4.13 13.18
N THR A 62 8.05 -4.23 11.92
CA THR A 62 8.19 -5.43 11.13
C THR A 62 9.14 -5.16 9.99
N THR A 63 10.08 -6.06 9.75
CA THR A 63 10.82 -6.12 8.49
C THR A 63 10.40 -7.37 7.75
N SER A 64 10.29 -7.26 6.43
CA SER A 64 9.91 -8.39 5.60
C SER A 64 10.75 -8.49 4.35
N ASP A 65 11.04 -9.70 3.93
CA ASP A 65 11.59 -10.03 2.62
C ASP A 65 10.53 -10.82 1.87
N TYR A 66 10.29 -10.49 0.59
CA TYR A 66 9.30 -11.19 -0.21
C TYR A 66 9.80 -11.51 -1.60
N ARG A 67 9.25 -12.58 -2.17
CA ARG A 67 9.49 -13.01 -3.54
C ARG A 67 8.18 -13.41 -4.20
N PHE A 68 7.92 -12.81 -5.36
CA PHE A 68 6.84 -13.19 -6.25
C PHE A 68 7.40 -13.88 -7.48
N THR A 69 6.91 -15.08 -7.80
CA THR A 69 7.26 -15.87 -8.98
C THR A 69 6.03 -16.01 -9.88
N PHE A 70 6.09 -15.41 -11.07
CA PHE A 70 5.01 -15.45 -12.04
C PHE A 70 5.23 -16.60 -13.02
N SER A 71 4.51 -17.71 -12.81
CA SER A 71 4.65 -18.94 -13.60
C SER A 71 4.45 -18.72 -15.10
N SER A 72 3.62 -17.77 -15.51
CA SER A 72 3.35 -17.46 -16.92
C SER A 72 4.49 -16.75 -17.65
N THR A 73 5.39 -16.09 -16.93
CA THR A 73 6.44 -15.24 -17.54
C THR A 73 7.85 -15.57 -17.06
N SER A 74 8.01 -16.55 -16.16
CA SER A 74 9.28 -16.84 -15.45
C SER A 74 9.90 -15.60 -14.78
N THR A 75 9.08 -14.58 -14.51
CA THR A 75 9.52 -13.35 -13.89
C THR A 75 9.54 -13.55 -12.38
N VAL A 76 10.65 -13.16 -11.76
CA VAL A 76 10.80 -13.13 -10.30
C VAL A 76 10.90 -11.68 -9.88
N ILE A 77 10.12 -11.29 -8.88
CA ILE A 77 10.17 -9.97 -8.26
C ILE A 77 10.51 -10.19 -6.79
N ASP A 78 11.74 -9.87 -6.43
CA ASP A 78 12.20 -9.81 -5.05
C ASP A 78 12.00 -8.40 -4.49
N GLY A 79 11.75 -8.29 -3.19
CA GLY A 79 11.75 -7.01 -2.51
C GLY A 79 11.77 -7.10 -1.00
N ASP A 80 11.86 -5.92 -0.39
CA ASP A 80 11.94 -5.72 1.04
C ASP A 80 10.85 -4.76 1.52
N GLY A 81 10.37 -5.00 2.74
CA GLY A 81 9.34 -4.22 3.40
C GLY A 81 9.77 -3.83 4.81
N THR A 82 9.27 -2.69 5.26
CA THR A 82 9.39 -2.28 6.66
C THR A 82 8.17 -1.50 7.07
N THR A 83 7.43 -2.04 8.03
CA THR A 83 6.29 -1.38 8.66
C THR A 83 6.67 -0.99 10.08
N THR A 84 6.32 0.21 10.53
CA THR A 84 6.60 0.69 11.89
C THR A 84 5.39 1.41 12.44
N ALA A 85 4.91 0.95 13.59
CA ALA A 85 3.87 1.59 14.37
C ALA A 85 4.48 2.23 15.62
N ASP A 86 4.39 3.55 15.73
CA ASP A 86 4.75 4.35 16.90
C ASP A 86 3.46 4.79 17.58
N LEU A 87 2.87 3.87 18.34
CA LEU A 87 1.56 4.04 18.97
C LEU A 87 1.59 5.09 20.09
N VAL A 88 2.75 5.38 20.67
CA VAL A 88 2.91 6.44 21.69
C VAL A 88 2.64 7.82 21.08
N HIS A 89 3.04 8.04 19.83
CA HIS A 89 2.85 9.32 19.14
C HIS A 89 1.70 9.29 18.12
N GLY A 90 1.01 8.16 17.97
CA GLY A 90 -0.02 7.97 16.96
C GLY A 90 0.54 8.12 15.54
N LEU A 91 1.71 7.53 15.28
CA LEU A 91 2.39 7.63 13.99
C LEU A 91 2.64 6.25 13.39
N TYR A 92 2.65 6.20 12.06
CA TYR A 92 2.89 5.00 11.30
C TYR A 92 3.73 5.30 10.06
N SER A 93 4.58 4.36 9.70
CA SER A 93 5.27 4.37 8.41
C SER A 93 5.31 2.98 7.82
N ASP A 94 5.12 2.90 6.51
CA ASP A 94 5.35 1.70 5.74
C ASP A 94 6.26 2.01 4.55
N ARG A 95 7.21 1.12 4.31
CA ARG A 95 8.12 1.17 3.17
C ARG A 95 8.08 -0.18 2.49
N PHE A 96 7.84 -0.17 1.19
CA PHE A 96 7.90 -1.36 0.34
C PHE A 96 8.84 -1.07 -0.84
N SER A 97 9.69 -2.03 -1.20
CA SER A 97 10.72 -1.85 -2.20
C SER A 97 10.86 -3.10 -3.04
N ALA A 98 10.45 -3.04 -4.30
CA ALA A 98 10.50 -4.16 -5.22
C ALA A 98 11.52 -3.92 -6.33
N THR A 99 12.31 -4.95 -6.61
CA THR A 99 13.34 -4.94 -7.65
C THR A 99 12.72 -4.60 -9.00
N GLY A 100 13.23 -3.55 -9.64
CA GLY A 100 12.73 -3.07 -10.94
C GLY A 100 11.44 -2.24 -10.89
N LEU A 101 10.75 -2.18 -9.75
CA LEU A 101 9.53 -1.38 -9.55
C LEU A 101 9.76 -0.12 -8.69
N GLY A 102 10.85 -0.10 -7.92
CA GLY A 102 11.24 1.03 -7.09
C GLY A 102 10.76 0.89 -5.64
N THR A 103 10.68 2.02 -4.94
CA THR A 103 10.27 2.09 -3.54
C THR A 103 8.99 2.89 -3.42
N ALA A 104 8.12 2.44 -2.53
CA ALA A 104 6.91 3.10 -2.09
C ALA A 104 7.02 3.35 -0.59
N ASN A 105 6.72 4.58 -0.16
CA ASN A 105 6.66 4.95 1.24
C ASN A 105 5.29 5.57 1.55
N VAL A 106 4.69 5.13 2.64
CA VAL A 106 3.47 5.69 3.20
C VAL A 106 3.75 6.10 4.63
N PHE A 107 3.21 7.25 5.05
CA PHE A 107 3.17 7.63 6.46
C PHE A 107 1.74 7.93 6.84
N ALA A 108 1.36 7.65 8.08
CA ALA A 108 0.08 8.05 8.61
C ALA A 108 0.28 8.66 10.00
N ALA A 109 -0.63 9.56 10.36
CA ALA A 109 -0.66 10.16 11.66
C ALA A 109 -2.11 10.26 12.14
N ASP A 110 -2.33 9.74 13.34
CA ASP A 110 -3.64 9.66 13.97
C ASP A 110 -4.31 11.04 14.03
N HIS A 111 -5.59 11.09 13.67
CA HIS A 111 -6.41 12.30 13.55
C HIS A 111 -5.79 13.44 12.71
N LYS A 112 -4.83 13.13 11.83
CA LYS A 112 -4.20 14.09 10.90
C LYS A 112 -4.34 13.64 9.46
N GLY A 113 -4.18 12.35 9.17
CA GLY A 113 -4.34 11.75 7.85
C GLY A 113 -3.08 11.09 7.31
N ILE A 114 -3.01 10.95 5.99
CA ILE A 114 -2.07 10.05 5.30
C ILE A 114 -1.14 10.84 4.35
N TYR A 115 0.11 10.40 4.29
CA TYR A 115 1.15 10.87 3.38
C TYR A 115 1.48 9.75 2.39
N ASP A 116 1.04 9.88 1.15
CA ASP A 116 1.41 8.92 0.09
C ASP A 116 2.57 9.47 -0.73
N GLU A 117 3.51 8.61 -1.10
CA GLU A 117 4.58 8.98 -2.02
C GLU A 117 4.06 9.29 -3.43
N VAL A 118 4.59 10.35 -4.04
CA VAL A 118 4.30 10.76 -5.42
C VAL A 118 5.10 9.89 -6.39
N GLN A 119 4.48 8.80 -6.84
CA GLN A 119 5.12 7.80 -7.70
C GLN A 119 4.86 7.98 -9.19
N GLU A 120 3.82 8.70 -9.58
CA GLU A 120 3.44 8.79 -10.98
C GLU A 120 4.34 9.75 -11.77
N SER A 121 4.73 9.32 -12.97
CA SER A 121 5.64 10.13 -13.80
C SER A 121 5.02 11.48 -14.19
N THR A 122 3.68 11.52 -14.35
CA THR A 122 2.92 12.73 -14.66
C THR A 122 2.84 13.68 -13.47
N GLU A 123 2.69 13.15 -12.26
CA GLU A 123 2.69 13.94 -11.03
C GLU A 123 4.05 14.57 -10.77
N ARG A 124 5.15 13.80 -10.93
CA ARG A 124 6.51 14.35 -10.86
C ARG A 124 6.75 15.44 -11.90
N LYS A 125 6.24 15.29 -13.13
CA LYS A 125 6.29 16.34 -14.17
C LYS A 125 5.50 17.57 -13.74
N ALA A 126 4.33 17.39 -13.12
CA ALA A 126 3.53 18.48 -12.56
C ALA A 126 4.29 19.23 -11.45
N LEU A 127 4.90 18.51 -10.50
CA LEU A 127 5.72 19.09 -9.43
C LEU A 127 6.90 19.90 -10.00
N LYS A 128 7.61 19.34 -10.99
CA LYS A 128 8.70 20.05 -11.69
C LYS A 128 8.20 21.31 -12.38
N MET A 129 7.07 21.23 -13.08
CA MET A 129 6.42 22.38 -13.72
C MET A 129 6.03 23.46 -12.71
N MET A 130 5.59 23.07 -11.51
CA MET A 130 5.21 23.97 -10.42
C MET A 130 6.41 24.54 -9.64
N GLY A 131 7.65 24.11 -9.94
CA GLY A 131 8.85 24.50 -9.17
C GLY A 131 8.93 23.85 -7.79
N LYS A 132 8.28 22.71 -7.59
CA LYS A 132 8.20 21.98 -6.30
C LYS A 132 8.97 20.66 -6.34
N SER A 133 10.25 20.70 -6.74
CA SER A 133 11.07 19.49 -6.87
C SER A 133 11.43 18.81 -5.55
N ALA A 134 11.30 19.50 -4.42
CA ALA A 134 11.52 18.93 -3.09
C ALA A 134 10.32 18.12 -2.58
N VAL A 135 9.14 18.28 -3.19
CA VAL A 135 7.94 17.54 -2.80
C VAL A 135 8.10 16.08 -3.23
N LYS A 136 7.87 15.19 -2.27
CA LYS A 136 7.89 13.73 -2.45
C LYS A 136 6.56 13.09 -2.06
N TYR A 137 5.76 13.75 -1.23
CA TYR A 137 4.54 13.17 -0.68
C TYR A 137 3.32 14.04 -0.97
N GLN A 138 2.18 13.40 -1.24
CA GLN A 138 0.88 14.04 -1.11
C GLN A 138 0.36 13.83 0.31
N PHE A 139 -0.16 14.87 0.96
CA PHE A 139 -0.76 14.79 2.29
C PHE A 139 -2.26 14.99 2.20
N ALA A 140 -3.02 13.93 2.46
CA ALA A 140 -4.46 13.94 2.55
C ALA A 140 -4.87 14.14 4.02
N ALA A 141 -5.22 15.37 4.37
CA ALA A 141 -5.65 15.70 5.72
C ALA A 141 -7.02 15.08 6.02
N ASP A 142 -7.11 14.35 7.13
CA ASP A 142 -8.33 13.73 7.63
C ASP A 142 -8.30 13.72 9.16
N THR A 143 -9.18 14.50 9.78
CA THR A 143 -9.27 14.59 11.25
C THR A 143 -10.05 13.44 11.88
N SER A 144 -10.80 12.69 11.07
CA SER A 144 -11.48 11.46 11.50
C SER A 144 -10.65 10.21 11.28
N PHE A 145 -9.44 10.35 10.71
CA PHE A 145 -8.52 9.23 10.55
C PHE A 145 -8.22 8.59 11.91
N ASP A 146 -8.45 7.29 11.99
CA ASP A 146 -8.18 6.43 13.14
C ASP A 146 -7.01 5.52 12.78
N LEU A 147 -5.90 5.69 13.49
CA LEU A 147 -4.71 4.92 13.19
C LEU A 147 -4.85 3.42 13.55
N ASP A 148 -5.61 3.08 14.59
CA ASP A 148 -5.76 1.69 15.01
C ASP A 148 -6.55 0.90 13.96
N GLU A 149 -7.66 1.47 13.46
CA GLU A 149 -8.43 0.90 12.34
C GLU A 149 -7.55 0.74 11.10
N TYR A 150 -6.77 1.77 10.76
CA TYR A 150 -5.87 1.70 9.60
C TYR A 150 -4.80 0.61 9.73
N ILE A 151 -4.20 0.45 10.92
CA ILE A 151 -3.21 -0.60 11.20
C ILE A 151 -3.85 -1.98 11.10
N GLU A 152 -5.07 -2.16 11.60
CA GLU A 152 -5.80 -3.43 11.52
C GLU A 152 -6.07 -3.84 10.07
N GLU A 153 -6.42 -2.88 9.20
CA GLU A 153 -6.73 -3.15 7.80
C GLU A 153 -5.48 -3.25 6.89
N SER A 154 -4.46 -2.44 7.14
CA SER A 154 -3.39 -2.19 6.16
C SER A 154 -2.02 -2.75 6.56
N ALA A 155 -1.82 -3.12 7.83
CA ALA A 155 -0.50 -3.53 8.31
C ALA A 155 -0.47 -5.02 8.66
N PRO A 156 0.64 -5.73 8.39
CA PRO A 156 0.82 -7.11 8.83
C PRO A 156 1.18 -7.12 10.33
N SER A 157 0.23 -6.72 11.17
CA SER A 157 0.45 -6.58 12.61
C SER A 157 0.66 -7.95 13.25
N PRO A 158 1.44 -8.03 14.35
CA PRO A 158 1.64 -9.28 15.06
C PRO A 158 0.34 -9.95 15.53
N VAL A 159 -0.69 -9.15 15.80
CA VAL A 159 -2.00 -9.63 16.25
C VAL A 159 -2.80 -10.16 15.06
N ALA A 160 -2.85 -9.42 13.94
CA ALA A 160 -3.56 -9.85 12.75
C ALA A 160 -3.07 -11.20 12.22
N LEU A 161 -1.74 -11.43 12.21
CA LEU A 161 -1.14 -12.71 11.79
C LEU A 161 -1.45 -13.91 12.69
N THR A 162 -2.08 -13.70 13.85
CA THR A 162 -2.51 -14.77 14.76
C THR A 162 -4.02 -15.03 14.69
N THR A 163 -4.70 -14.45 13.70
CA THR A 163 -6.14 -14.61 13.47
C THR A 163 -6.41 -15.26 12.11
N GLY A 164 -7.64 -15.74 11.88
CA GLY A 164 -8.05 -16.31 10.59
C GLY A 164 -7.68 -17.79 10.36
N PHE A 165 -7.32 -18.53 11.41
CA PHE A 165 -7.04 -19.96 11.33
C PHE A 165 -8.20 -20.79 11.88
N ASP A 166 -8.93 -21.45 10.98
CA ASP A 166 -10.07 -22.30 11.33
C ASP A 166 -9.70 -23.79 11.46
N GLY A 167 -8.45 -24.13 11.11
CA GLY A 167 -7.90 -25.48 11.13
C GLY A 167 -7.02 -25.82 12.35
N GLY A 168 -6.66 -27.10 12.45
CA GLY A 168 -5.57 -27.55 13.33
C GLY A 168 -4.20 -27.26 12.73
N GLY A 169 -3.14 -27.63 13.45
CA GLY A 169 -1.77 -27.36 13.02
C GLY A 169 -0.75 -28.17 13.80
N THR A 170 0.51 -27.74 13.74
CA THR A 170 1.59 -28.33 14.53
C THR A 170 2.33 -27.26 15.31
N LYS A 171 2.69 -27.57 16.54
CA LYS A 171 3.60 -26.78 17.36
C LYS A 171 4.90 -27.53 17.54
N VAL A 172 6.02 -26.95 17.17
CA VAL A 172 7.36 -27.43 17.49
C VAL A 172 7.89 -26.57 18.61
N THR A 173 8.21 -27.15 19.76
CA THR A 173 8.86 -26.42 20.87
C THR A 173 10.33 -26.74 20.88
N HIS A 174 11.17 -25.71 20.87
CA HIS A 174 12.62 -25.81 20.85
C HIS A 174 13.22 -25.82 22.25
N ASP A 175 14.47 -26.24 22.34
CA ASP A 175 15.23 -26.37 23.59
C ASP A 175 15.41 -25.04 24.35
N ASP A 176 15.46 -23.92 23.62
CA ASP A 176 15.57 -22.59 24.22
C ASP A 176 14.24 -22.06 24.77
N GLY A 177 13.14 -22.79 24.56
CA GLY A 177 11.78 -22.43 24.96
C GLY A 177 11.01 -21.61 23.93
N SER A 178 11.60 -21.33 22.76
CA SER A 178 10.87 -20.80 21.61
C SER A 178 10.00 -21.88 20.98
N ALA A 179 9.10 -21.50 20.08
CA ALA A 179 8.26 -22.44 19.37
C ALA A 179 7.90 -21.95 17.97
N ASP A 180 7.75 -22.90 17.05
CA ASP A 180 7.20 -22.69 15.72
C ASP A 180 5.78 -23.25 15.65
N ILE A 181 4.84 -22.43 15.18
CA ILE A 181 3.45 -22.81 14.99
C ILE A 181 3.18 -22.86 13.49
N THR A 182 2.91 -24.05 12.95
CA THR A 182 2.60 -24.25 11.54
C THR A 182 1.11 -24.49 11.34
N ALA A 183 0.52 -23.75 10.40
CA ALA A 183 -0.82 -23.98 9.90
C ALA A 183 -0.92 -23.70 8.41
N THR A 184 -2.04 -24.11 7.83
CA THR A 184 -2.40 -23.79 6.45
C THR A 184 -3.69 -22.98 6.49
N ASP A 185 -3.72 -21.84 5.80
CA ASP A 185 -4.93 -21.02 5.69
C ASP A 185 -5.92 -21.59 4.66
N GLU A 186 -7.06 -20.91 4.48
CA GLU A 186 -8.10 -21.31 3.53
C GLU A 186 -7.62 -21.29 2.06
N ASP A 187 -6.62 -20.47 1.76
CA ASP A 187 -6.03 -20.31 0.43
C ASP A 187 -4.89 -21.31 0.14
N ASN A 188 -4.66 -22.26 1.05
CA ASN A 188 -3.54 -23.21 1.02
C ASN A 188 -2.15 -22.56 1.11
N THR A 189 -2.06 -21.39 1.74
CA THR A 189 -0.79 -20.79 2.15
C THR A 189 -0.30 -21.52 3.39
N ASN A 190 0.94 -22.01 3.33
CA ASN A 190 1.62 -22.53 4.50
C ASN A 190 2.17 -21.35 5.30
N ILE A 191 1.79 -21.28 6.57
CA ILE A 191 2.21 -20.23 7.48
C ILE A 191 2.96 -20.89 8.64
N VAL A 192 4.17 -20.42 8.91
CA VAL A 192 4.95 -20.75 10.10
C VAL A 192 5.10 -19.49 10.93
N LEU A 193 4.57 -19.49 12.14
CA LEU A 193 4.70 -18.39 13.08
C LEU A 193 5.82 -18.72 14.07
N HIS A 194 6.81 -17.84 14.17
CA HIS A 194 7.91 -17.98 15.11
C HIS A 194 7.56 -17.28 16.42
N VAL A 195 7.58 -18.02 17.52
CA VAL A 195 7.20 -17.54 18.85
C VAL A 195 8.42 -17.56 19.75
N GLY A 196 8.82 -16.40 20.25
CA GLY A 196 9.95 -16.27 21.17
C GLY A 196 9.66 -16.90 22.54
N THR A 197 10.69 -17.03 23.36
CA THR A 197 10.63 -17.68 24.69
C THR A 197 9.66 -17.01 25.68
N THR A 198 9.33 -15.74 25.46
CA THR A 198 8.33 -15.00 26.24
C THR A 198 6.89 -15.28 25.79
N GLY A 199 6.71 -15.97 24.66
CA GLY A 199 5.43 -16.27 24.01
C GLY A 199 4.91 -15.17 23.10
N VAL A 200 5.76 -14.22 22.69
CA VAL A 200 5.43 -13.17 21.70
C VAL A 200 5.79 -13.65 20.30
N LEU A 201 5.07 -13.18 19.28
CA LEU A 201 5.40 -13.46 17.89
C LEU A 201 6.68 -12.72 17.51
N THR A 202 7.74 -13.42 17.12
CA THR A 202 9.03 -12.83 16.72
C THR A 202 9.24 -12.82 15.22
N GLY A 203 8.46 -13.61 14.47
CA GLY A 203 8.51 -13.64 13.02
C GLY A 203 7.40 -14.51 12.42
N ALA A 204 7.32 -14.51 11.10
CA ALA A 204 6.43 -15.39 10.35
C ALA A 204 7.00 -15.66 8.96
N ASP A 205 6.91 -16.91 8.52
CA ASP A 205 7.19 -17.33 7.14
C ASP A 205 5.87 -17.72 6.48
N LEU A 206 5.57 -17.13 5.33
CA LEU A 206 4.38 -17.41 4.55
C LEU A 206 4.81 -17.89 3.16
N ALA A 207 4.28 -19.02 2.73
CA ALA A 207 4.55 -19.57 1.41
C ALA A 207 3.28 -20.13 0.78
N VAL A 208 2.90 -19.59 -0.38
CA VAL A 208 1.85 -20.22 -1.19
C VAL A 208 2.38 -21.57 -1.69
N LYS A 209 1.54 -22.60 -1.67
CA LYS A 209 1.93 -24.01 -1.91
C LYS A 209 2.71 -24.26 -3.21
N ASP A 210 2.49 -23.47 -4.25
CA ASP A 210 3.18 -23.56 -5.53
C ASP A 210 4.52 -22.79 -5.57
N GLY A 211 4.89 -22.14 -4.47
CA GLY A 211 6.08 -21.29 -4.36
C GLY A 211 5.97 -19.98 -5.13
N SER A 212 4.78 -19.61 -5.61
CA SER A 212 4.56 -18.36 -6.35
C SER A 212 4.75 -17.13 -5.46
N VAL A 213 4.56 -17.26 -4.15
CA VAL A 213 4.80 -16.19 -3.18
C VAL A 213 5.51 -16.77 -1.97
N THR A 214 6.60 -16.13 -1.57
CA THR A 214 7.20 -16.31 -0.25
C THR A 214 7.33 -14.95 0.44
N LEU A 215 7.11 -14.92 1.74
CA LEU A 215 7.20 -13.73 2.58
C LEU A 215 7.76 -14.15 3.93
N ASP A 216 8.93 -13.64 4.27
CA ASP A 216 9.60 -13.86 5.54
C ASP A 216 9.51 -12.56 6.35
N MET A 217 9.13 -12.64 7.62
CA MET A 217 8.85 -11.49 8.47
C MET A 217 9.55 -11.60 9.81
N THR A 218 10.06 -10.48 10.33
CA THR A 218 10.57 -10.40 11.71
C THR A 218 9.96 -9.22 12.45
N PHE A 219 9.65 -9.42 13.73
CA PHE A 219 9.01 -8.43 14.59
C PHE A 219 9.94 -7.96 15.72
N ALA A 220 9.99 -6.65 15.91
CA ALA A 220 10.61 -5.99 17.05
C ALA A 220 9.57 -5.17 17.82
N TYR A 221 9.66 -5.19 19.15
CA TYR A 221 8.68 -4.55 20.04
C TYR A 221 9.33 -3.45 20.89
N GLY A 222 8.49 -2.58 21.44
CA GLY A 222 8.87 -1.47 22.30
C GLY A 222 8.78 -0.11 21.59
N PRO A 223 9.23 0.98 22.24
CA PRO A 223 9.16 2.32 21.67
C PRO A 223 9.75 2.39 20.27
N GLN A 224 8.93 2.84 19.32
CA GLN A 224 9.37 3.13 17.96
C GLN A 224 9.48 4.64 17.75
N THR A 225 10.02 5.04 16.62
CA THR A 225 10.06 6.45 16.23
C THR A 225 9.80 6.55 14.75
N VAL A 226 8.70 7.22 14.42
CA VAL A 226 8.36 7.56 13.03
C VAL A 226 8.56 9.06 12.84
N THR A 227 9.28 9.44 11.78
CA THR A 227 9.45 10.86 11.40
C THR A 227 8.59 11.15 10.19
N LEU A 228 7.59 12.02 10.35
CA LEU A 228 6.73 12.43 9.25
C LEU A 228 7.46 13.31 8.22
N PRO A 229 7.04 13.28 6.95
CA PRO A 229 7.52 14.22 5.95
C PRO A 229 7.31 15.69 6.35
N SER A 230 8.27 16.53 6.01
CA SER A 230 8.18 17.97 6.31
C SER A 230 7.15 18.69 5.43
N VAL A 231 6.71 19.88 5.84
CA VAL A 231 5.82 20.74 5.02
C VAL A 231 6.44 21.08 3.66
N ALA A 232 7.77 21.15 3.57
CA ALA A 232 8.48 21.41 2.32
C ALA A 232 8.47 20.21 1.36
N GLU A 233 8.31 19.00 1.89
CA GLU A 233 8.28 17.75 1.13
C GLU A 233 6.86 17.32 0.76
N THR A 234 5.84 18.08 1.15
CA THR A 234 4.43 17.71 0.99
C THR A 234 3.64 18.65 0.08
N ILE A 235 2.59 18.10 -0.53
CA ILE A 235 1.59 18.84 -1.30
C ILE A 235 0.20 18.29 -1.01
N THR A 236 -0.84 19.13 -1.03
CA THR A 236 -2.22 18.63 -0.92
C THR A 236 -2.64 17.93 -2.23
N PRO A 237 -3.50 16.89 -2.19
CA PRO A 237 -4.05 16.24 -3.38
C PRO A 237 -4.66 17.22 -4.39
N ALA A 238 -5.43 18.21 -3.93
CA ALA A 238 -6.04 19.22 -4.80
C ALA A 238 -5.01 20.08 -5.57
N ALA A 239 -3.90 20.44 -4.92
CA ALA A 239 -2.83 21.20 -5.56
C ALA A 239 -2.04 20.35 -6.56
N LEU A 240 -1.80 19.07 -6.26
CA LEU A 240 -1.16 18.14 -7.19
C LEU A 240 -2.03 17.88 -8.41
N ALA A 241 -3.32 17.57 -8.21
CA ALA A 241 -4.30 17.37 -9.28
C ALA A 241 -4.43 18.61 -10.18
N LYS A 242 -4.37 19.82 -9.60
CA LYS A 242 -4.31 21.06 -10.38
C LYS A 242 -3.05 21.09 -11.26
N GLY A 243 -1.88 20.73 -10.73
CA GLY A 243 -0.64 20.62 -11.49
C GLY A 243 -0.76 19.64 -12.67
N VAL A 244 -1.27 18.44 -12.42
CA VAL A 244 -1.51 17.40 -13.43
C VAL A 244 -2.45 17.91 -14.53
N ALA A 245 -3.57 18.52 -14.16
CA ALA A 245 -4.52 19.07 -15.13
C ALA A 245 -3.88 20.10 -16.08
N TYR A 246 -2.89 20.87 -15.59
CA TYR A 246 -2.15 21.83 -16.42
C TYR A 246 -1.06 21.20 -17.31
N ILE A 247 -0.55 20.01 -16.97
CA ILE A 247 0.24 19.19 -17.90
C ILE A 247 -0.64 18.74 -19.08
N GLU A 248 -1.89 18.36 -18.80
CA GLU A 248 -2.86 17.88 -19.79
C GLU A 248 -3.66 19.00 -20.49
N MET A 249 -3.44 20.26 -20.09
CA MET A 249 -4.10 21.44 -20.65
C MET A 249 -4.15 21.45 -22.19
N PRO A 250 -3.08 21.10 -22.95
CA PRO A 250 -3.15 21.08 -24.40
C PRO A 250 -4.23 20.14 -24.97
N ALA A 251 -4.37 18.95 -24.38
CA ALA A 251 -5.37 17.97 -24.79
C ALA A 251 -6.79 18.47 -24.46
N SER A 252 -6.96 19.04 -23.27
CA SER A 252 -8.24 19.63 -22.83
C SER A 252 -8.73 20.75 -23.74
N VAL A 253 -7.86 21.70 -24.12
CA VAL A 253 -8.24 22.81 -25.03
C VAL A 253 -8.57 22.27 -26.43
N LYS A 254 -7.83 21.28 -26.93
CA LYS A 254 -8.13 20.62 -28.22
C LYS A 254 -9.50 19.93 -28.18
N MET A 255 -9.81 19.22 -27.10
CA MET A 255 -11.09 18.54 -26.89
C MET A 255 -12.24 19.54 -26.93
N LEU A 256 -12.18 20.62 -26.14
CA LEU A 256 -13.21 21.66 -26.12
C LEU A 256 -13.43 22.32 -27.49
N ALA A 257 -12.35 22.56 -28.23
CA ALA A 257 -12.44 23.09 -29.60
C ALA A 257 -13.13 22.11 -30.57
N ASN A 258 -12.88 20.82 -30.42
CA ASN A 258 -13.54 19.78 -31.22
C ASN A 258 -15.00 19.57 -30.82
N SER A 259 -15.33 19.54 -29.53
CA SER A 259 -16.71 19.43 -29.04
C SER A 259 -17.56 20.61 -29.53
N ALA A 260 -17.09 21.84 -29.33
CA ALA A 260 -17.77 23.02 -29.84
C ALA A 260 -18.00 22.96 -31.37
N ALA A 261 -17.03 22.43 -32.13
CA ALA A 261 -17.20 22.24 -33.56
C ALA A 261 -18.22 21.14 -33.90
N ALA A 262 -18.21 20.02 -33.18
CA ALA A 262 -19.14 18.91 -33.35
C ALA A 262 -20.59 19.34 -33.03
N ASP A 263 -20.82 19.95 -31.87
CA ASP A 263 -22.14 20.41 -31.44
C ASP A 263 -22.73 21.44 -32.42
N THR A 264 -21.86 22.31 -32.93
CA THR A 264 -22.26 23.29 -33.94
C THR A 264 -22.69 22.62 -35.25
N ARG A 265 -21.96 21.60 -35.71
CA ARG A 265 -22.33 20.84 -36.92
C ARG A 265 -23.64 20.09 -36.71
N SER A 266 -23.79 19.41 -35.57
CA SER A 266 -25.00 18.68 -35.19
C SER A 266 -26.21 19.61 -35.14
N GLY A 267 -26.07 20.77 -34.49
CA GLY A 267 -27.13 21.78 -34.42
C GLY A 267 -27.51 22.40 -35.76
N ALA A 268 -26.60 22.40 -36.74
CA ALA A 268 -26.86 22.91 -38.09
C ALA A 268 -27.65 21.93 -38.98
N LYS A 269 -27.75 20.64 -38.63
CA LYS A 269 -28.51 19.61 -39.37
C LYS A 269 -28.24 19.61 -40.89
N GLY A 270 -26.96 19.68 -41.28
CA GLY A 270 -26.52 19.70 -42.69
C GLY A 270 -26.72 21.04 -43.42
N LYS A 271 -27.24 22.08 -42.74
CA LYS A 271 -27.36 23.44 -43.27
C LYS A 271 -26.08 24.25 -43.04
N THR A 272 -26.02 25.45 -43.62
CA THR A 272 -24.93 26.39 -43.38
C THR A 272 -24.82 26.72 -41.89
N VAL A 273 -23.60 26.59 -41.36
CA VAL A 273 -23.29 26.86 -39.97
C VAL A 273 -23.31 28.37 -39.73
N LYS A 274 -24.17 28.82 -38.81
CA LYS A 274 -24.18 30.21 -38.36
C LYS A 274 -23.06 30.44 -37.35
N VAL A 275 -22.24 31.47 -37.58
CA VAL A 275 -21.16 31.87 -36.65
C VAL A 275 -21.67 32.16 -35.24
N ALA A 276 -22.89 32.71 -35.11
CA ALA A 276 -23.53 32.94 -33.82
C ALA A 276 -23.76 31.63 -33.03
N ASN A 277 -24.18 30.56 -33.72
CA ASN A 277 -24.38 29.25 -33.10
C ASN A 277 -23.05 28.65 -32.64
N LEU A 278 -21.99 28.78 -33.45
CA LEU A 278 -20.64 28.36 -33.07
C LEU A 278 -20.15 29.07 -31.81
N ARG A 279 -20.33 30.39 -31.75
CA ARG A 279 -19.96 31.20 -30.57
C ARG A 279 -20.74 30.79 -29.33
N LYS A 280 -22.04 30.48 -29.47
CA LYS A 280 -22.88 30.01 -28.37
C LYS A 280 -22.41 28.64 -27.87
N ALA A 281 -22.23 27.66 -28.77
CA ALA A 281 -21.76 26.31 -28.42
C ALA A 281 -20.42 26.35 -27.69
N ALA A 282 -19.42 27.06 -28.23
CA ALA A 282 -18.12 27.18 -27.59
C ALA A 282 -18.17 27.81 -26.19
N ARG A 283 -19.04 28.80 -25.97
CA ARG A 283 -19.22 29.40 -24.64
C ARG A 283 -19.88 28.43 -23.66
N THR A 284 -20.88 27.67 -24.10
CA THR A 284 -21.54 26.65 -23.27
C THR A 284 -20.54 25.60 -22.83
N GLU A 285 -19.78 25.01 -23.76
CA GLU A 285 -18.77 24.00 -23.48
C GLU A 285 -17.72 24.50 -22.48
N VAL A 286 -17.14 25.68 -22.74
CA VAL A 286 -16.12 26.25 -21.84
C VAL A 286 -16.70 26.64 -20.48
N THR A 287 -17.93 27.11 -20.42
CA THR A 287 -18.59 27.43 -19.14
C THR A 287 -18.82 26.17 -18.32
N ALA A 288 -19.27 25.09 -18.94
CA ALA A 288 -19.44 23.79 -18.28
C ALA A 288 -18.09 23.26 -17.77
N TRP A 289 -17.06 23.27 -18.62
CA TRP A 289 -15.69 22.86 -18.26
C TRP A 289 -15.15 23.65 -17.07
N ASN A 290 -15.26 24.99 -17.09
CA ASN A 290 -14.68 25.85 -16.07
C ASN A 290 -15.33 25.70 -14.67
N LYS A 291 -16.51 25.05 -14.57
CA LYS A 291 -17.17 24.78 -13.29
C LYS A 291 -16.47 23.68 -12.50
N SER A 292 -15.97 22.64 -13.16
CA SER A 292 -15.34 21.49 -12.52
C SER A 292 -13.83 21.42 -12.74
N SER A 293 -13.30 22.10 -13.77
CA SER A 293 -11.88 22.01 -14.11
C SER A 293 -11.00 23.01 -13.34
N PRO A 294 -9.79 22.59 -12.91
CA PRO A 294 -8.77 23.50 -12.40
C PRO A 294 -8.19 24.40 -13.50
N VAL A 295 -8.25 23.97 -14.77
CA VAL A 295 -7.70 24.69 -15.92
C VAL A 295 -8.71 25.70 -16.43
N LYS A 296 -8.39 26.98 -16.31
CA LYS A 296 -9.26 28.05 -16.81
C LYS A 296 -9.08 28.26 -18.31
N VAL A 297 -10.16 28.01 -19.05
CA VAL A 297 -10.23 28.17 -20.51
C VAL A 297 -11.04 29.42 -20.84
N THR A 298 -10.61 30.14 -21.86
CA THR A 298 -11.21 31.39 -22.32
C THR A 298 -11.69 31.26 -23.77
N VAL A 299 -12.78 31.95 -24.11
CA VAL A 299 -13.30 32.02 -25.48
C VAL A 299 -13.32 33.47 -25.93
N LYS A 300 -12.62 33.78 -27.02
CA LYS A 300 -12.64 35.09 -27.67
C LYS A 300 -13.28 34.98 -29.06
N ASN A 301 -14.20 35.89 -29.38
CA ASN A 301 -14.77 35.95 -30.72
C ASN A 301 -13.70 36.41 -31.72
N VAL A 302 -13.65 35.77 -32.88
CA VAL A 302 -12.81 36.19 -34.02
C VAL A 302 -13.64 36.23 -35.29
N THR A 303 -13.09 36.79 -36.36
CA THR A 303 -13.73 36.77 -37.69
C THR A 303 -13.99 35.34 -38.13
N GLY A 304 -15.26 35.03 -38.42
CA GLY A 304 -15.71 33.70 -38.84
C GLY A 304 -15.81 32.65 -37.73
N GLY A 305 -15.61 32.97 -36.45
CA GLY A 305 -15.71 31.98 -35.38
C GLY A 305 -15.25 32.43 -33.99
N VAL A 306 -14.48 31.55 -33.33
CA VAL A 306 -13.93 31.73 -31.97
C VAL A 306 -12.48 31.27 -31.85
N LYS A 307 -11.77 31.83 -30.88
CA LYS A 307 -10.46 31.42 -30.39
C LYS A 307 -10.66 30.87 -28.97
N ILE A 308 -10.30 29.61 -28.73
CA ILE A 308 -10.36 28.95 -27.43
C ILE A 308 -8.93 28.79 -26.92
N SER A 309 -8.66 29.30 -25.73
CA SER A 309 -7.29 29.34 -25.20
C SER A 309 -7.22 29.12 -23.69
N ALA A 310 -6.12 28.52 -23.24
CA ALA A 310 -5.76 28.43 -21.84
C ALA A 310 -4.26 28.74 -21.67
N THR A 311 -3.91 29.33 -20.54
CA THR A 311 -2.53 29.70 -20.18
C THR A 311 -2.13 28.98 -18.90
N ASN A 312 -0.99 28.31 -18.96
CA ASN A 312 -0.40 27.65 -17.80
C ASN A 312 0.19 28.72 -16.85
N PRO A 313 -0.24 28.77 -15.57
CA PRO A 313 0.18 29.84 -14.67
C PRO A 313 1.65 29.73 -14.26
N TRP A 314 2.27 28.54 -14.34
CA TRP A 314 3.66 28.32 -13.96
C TRP A 314 4.63 28.52 -15.13
N THR A 315 4.35 27.92 -16.29
CA THR A 315 5.25 28.01 -17.46
C THR A 315 4.94 29.20 -18.36
N LYS A 316 3.80 29.88 -18.15
CA LYS A 316 3.25 30.93 -19.03
C LYS A 316 2.94 30.46 -20.46
N ALA A 317 3.13 29.17 -20.75
CA ALA A 317 2.80 28.58 -22.03
C ALA A 317 1.29 28.69 -22.29
N THR A 318 0.91 29.15 -23.47
CA THR A 318 -0.49 29.30 -23.87
C THR A 318 -0.80 28.35 -25.01
N VAL A 319 -1.87 27.56 -24.84
CA VAL A 319 -2.41 26.73 -25.92
C VAL A 319 -3.63 27.42 -26.48
N THR A 320 -3.71 27.50 -27.80
CA THR A 320 -4.85 28.10 -28.48
C THR A 320 -5.29 27.27 -29.68
N TYR A 321 -6.60 27.10 -29.81
CA TYR A 321 -7.27 26.63 -31.01
C TYR A 321 -8.20 27.69 -31.57
N THR A 322 -8.21 27.83 -32.89
CA THR A 322 -9.16 28.64 -33.64
C THR A 322 -10.20 27.72 -34.26
N VAL A 323 -11.47 27.99 -34.00
CA VAL A 323 -12.62 27.26 -34.56
C VAL A 323 -13.40 28.20 -35.47
N LYS A 324 -13.46 27.88 -36.77
CA LYS A 324 -14.12 28.73 -37.78
C LYS A 324 -15.22 27.98 -38.50
N ALA A 325 -16.35 28.64 -38.71
CA ALA A 325 -17.39 28.17 -39.61
C ALA A 325 -16.99 28.46 -41.06
N SER A 326 -17.22 27.51 -41.96
CA SER A 326 -17.01 27.66 -43.41
C SER A 326 -18.10 26.90 -44.17
N GLY A 327 -19.13 27.62 -44.61
CA GLY A 327 -20.31 27.01 -45.23
C GLY A 327 -20.99 26.00 -44.30
N LYS A 328 -21.07 24.74 -44.72
CA LYS A 328 -21.62 23.62 -43.93
C LYS A 328 -20.61 22.98 -42.97
N LYS A 329 -19.34 23.41 -43.00
CA LYS A 329 -18.24 22.82 -42.23
C LYS A 329 -17.84 23.73 -41.06
N VAL A 330 -17.18 23.11 -40.08
CA VAL A 330 -16.49 23.82 -38.99
C VAL A 330 -15.06 23.29 -38.95
N ASN A 331 -14.08 24.19 -39.04
CA ASN A 331 -12.66 23.85 -39.06
C ASN A 331 -12.03 24.22 -37.72
N VAL A 332 -11.27 23.29 -37.15
CA VAL A 332 -10.50 23.48 -35.92
C VAL A 332 -9.02 23.49 -36.31
N LYS A 333 -8.30 24.56 -35.96
CA LYS A 333 -6.87 24.71 -36.24
C LYS A 333 -6.14 25.17 -34.99
N LYS A 334 -5.01 24.53 -34.65
CA LYS A 334 -4.10 25.04 -33.61
C LYS A 334 -3.52 26.38 -34.09
N ALA A 335 -3.64 27.41 -33.26
CA ALA A 335 -3.17 28.76 -33.60
C ALA A 335 -1.67 28.89 -33.40
#